data_AF-A0AAD5QQ61-F1
#
_entry.id   AF-A0AAD5QQ61-F1
#
_cell.length_a   1.000
_cell.length_b   1.000
_cell.length_c   1.000
_cell.angle_alpha   90.00
_cell.angle_beta   90.00
_cell.angle_gamma   90.00
#
_symmetry.space_group_name_H-M   'P 1'
#
loop_
_entity.id
_entity.type
_entity.pdbx_description
1 polymer ?
#
loop_
_entity_poly.entity_id
_entity_poly.type
_entity_poly.pdbx_seq_one_letter_code
_entity_poly.pdbx_strand_id
1 'polypeptide(L)'
;MNLRQADVELNEFIDSSTYSRLKLKLMIAEPVEVIVAENYMEKSSNAAMLEMIRSSIPDASITNIHRRFFNHSKGAELVLHLANAEVSNCDSNVLQKEFCMQSCCALIKYVEQIQNIVFASKALRFLYRDIEEMCLLGKLFLVSSFTLTFSLSILSIVSDVGSWNNLEIVNTDPKKARNSLLTVIDETLTSGGSRLLRSNLLQPSTNEDVIEQRLDAVEELVNNPHVVEKLRQLLDNTCNLDHFFNVFVESPHEHTLRTADFHVTQLLRLKRILAVIPPLRQNLKNFKCKLLSTKSGLLSDGRIDTIKSCWTNDSIQTALLAAKKVH
;
A
#
# COMPACT_ATOMS: atom_id res chain seq x y z
N MET A 1 -0.87 -6.49 6.34
CA MET A 1 -1.76 -6.80 5.20
C MET A 1 -2.80 -5.70 5.11
N ASN A 2 -3.04 -5.17 3.92
CA ASN A 2 -4.12 -4.23 3.68
C ASN A 2 -5.29 -4.96 3.00
N LEU A 3 -6.32 -5.29 3.77
CA LEU A 3 -7.50 -6.02 3.27
C LEU A 3 -8.25 -5.25 2.19
N ARG A 4 -8.17 -3.91 2.20
CA ARG A 4 -8.82 -3.02 1.21
C ARG A 4 -8.27 -3.19 -0.21
N GLN A 5 -6.96 -3.45 -0.28
CA GLN A 5 -6.24 -3.57 -1.56
C GLN A 5 -5.80 -5.00 -1.86
N ALA A 6 -6.09 -5.94 -0.96
CA ALA A 6 -5.60 -7.32 -1.02
C ALA A 6 -4.07 -7.42 -1.13
N ASP A 7 -3.39 -6.51 -0.44
CA ASP A 7 -1.94 -6.39 -0.46
C ASP A 7 -1.31 -6.94 0.80
N VAL A 8 -0.26 -7.72 0.63
CA VAL A 8 0.60 -8.18 1.72
C VAL A 8 2.00 -7.65 1.48
N GLU A 9 2.43 -6.71 2.33
CA GLU A 9 3.82 -6.26 2.32
C GLU A 9 4.66 -7.13 3.26
N LEU A 10 5.79 -7.60 2.72
CA LEU A 10 6.74 -8.50 3.34
C LEU A 10 8.06 -7.75 3.52
N ASN A 11 8.61 -7.79 4.74
CA ASN A 11 9.87 -7.13 5.09
C ASN A 11 10.67 -8.03 6.04
N GLU A 12 11.98 -8.11 5.86
CA GLU A 12 12.91 -8.73 6.80
C GLU A 12 14.15 -7.86 6.91
N PHE A 13 14.51 -7.43 8.12
CA PHE A 13 15.59 -6.48 8.33
C PHE A 13 16.16 -6.58 9.74
N ILE A 14 17.40 -6.10 9.89
CA ILE A 14 18.05 -5.94 11.18
C ILE A 14 17.79 -4.51 11.69
N ASP A 15 17.42 -4.39 12.96
CA ASP A 15 17.13 -3.09 13.57
C ASP A 15 18.22 -2.67 14.59
N SER A 16 18.18 -1.38 14.92
CA SER A 16 18.94 -0.77 16.01
C SER A 16 18.35 -1.14 17.38
N SER A 17 19.10 -0.87 18.45
CA SER A 17 18.62 -1.06 19.83
C SER A 17 17.37 -0.25 20.19
N THR A 18 17.08 0.81 19.42
CA THR A 18 15.90 1.68 19.60
C THR A 18 14.74 1.33 18.67
N TYR A 19 14.87 0.28 17.87
CA TYR A 19 13.85 -0.19 16.91
C TYR A 19 13.38 0.90 15.93
N SER A 20 14.29 1.75 15.47
CA SER A 20 13.99 2.90 14.62
C SER A 20 13.33 2.51 13.29
N ARG A 21 13.76 1.41 12.67
CA ARG A 21 13.20 0.94 11.38
C ARG A 21 11.80 0.38 11.56
N LEU A 22 11.60 -0.45 12.60
CA LEU A 22 10.28 -0.98 12.94
C LEU A 22 9.30 0.15 13.28
N LYS A 23 9.75 1.13 14.07
CA LYS A 23 8.95 2.31 14.43
C LYS A 23 8.50 3.09 13.18
N LEU A 24 9.41 3.34 12.23
CA LEU A 24 9.06 4.00 10.97
C LEU A 24 8.02 3.18 10.19
N LYS A 25 8.22 1.86 10.07
CA LYS A 25 7.28 1.00 9.35
C LYS A 25 5.89 0.99 9.97
N LEU A 26 5.81 1.02 11.28
CA LEU A 26 4.54 1.12 12.01
C LEU A 26 3.83 2.46 11.75
N MET A 27 4.57 3.56 11.73
CA MET A 27 4.03 4.89 11.39
C MET A 27 3.57 5.02 9.93
N ILE A 28 4.24 4.33 9.00
CA ILE A 28 3.84 4.28 7.59
C ILE A 28 2.60 3.41 7.41
N ALA A 29 2.57 2.24 8.05
CA ALA A 29 1.51 1.26 7.85
C ALA A 29 0.21 1.61 8.59
N GLU A 30 0.27 2.38 9.68
CA GLU A 30 -0.86 2.72 10.57
C GLU A 30 -1.80 1.52 10.80
N PRO A 31 -1.28 0.38 11.30
CA PRO A 31 -2.07 -0.82 11.48
C PRO A 31 -3.15 -0.61 12.54
N VAL A 32 -4.34 -1.17 12.29
CA VAL A 32 -5.43 -1.23 13.27
C VAL A 32 -5.13 -2.27 14.35
N GLU A 33 -4.43 -3.34 13.97
CA GLU A 33 -4.10 -4.45 14.84
C GLU A 33 -2.70 -4.98 14.54
N VAL A 34 -1.93 -5.25 15.60
CA VAL A 34 -0.59 -5.82 15.54
C VAL A 34 -0.61 -7.20 16.19
N ILE A 35 -0.14 -8.19 15.47
CA ILE A 35 -0.12 -9.59 15.91
C ILE A 35 1.28 -9.95 16.39
N VAL A 36 1.37 -10.56 17.57
CA VAL A 36 2.64 -10.97 18.19
C VAL A 36 2.54 -12.41 18.69
N ALA A 37 3.65 -13.15 18.68
CA ALA A 37 3.67 -14.51 19.23
C ALA A 37 3.57 -14.49 20.78
N GLU A 38 2.75 -15.36 21.39
CA GLU A 38 2.47 -15.40 22.84
C GLU A 38 3.75 -15.30 23.72
N ASN A 39 4.77 -16.10 23.42
CA ASN A 39 6.02 -16.16 24.19
C ASN A 39 6.83 -14.84 24.17
N TYR A 40 6.47 -13.87 23.33
CA TYR A 40 7.18 -12.58 23.28
C TYR A 40 6.76 -11.64 24.41
N MET A 41 5.55 -11.76 24.95
CA MET A 41 5.05 -10.86 26.00
C MET A 41 5.65 -11.18 27.38
N GLU A 42 6.05 -12.43 27.60
CA GLU A 42 6.52 -12.92 28.91
C GLU A 42 8.01 -12.65 29.17
N LYS A 43 8.78 -12.37 28.11
CA LYS A 43 10.23 -12.15 28.22
C LYS A 43 10.54 -10.67 28.47
N SER A 44 11.23 -10.39 29.57
CA SER A 44 11.70 -9.04 29.94
C SER A 44 12.55 -8.37 28.85
N SER A 45 13.26 -9.16 28.04
CA SER A 45 14.05 -8.68 26.89
C SER A 45 13.22 -7.97 25.82
N ASN A 46 11.92 -8.25 25.74
CA ASN A 46 11.04 -7.75 24.69
C ASN A 46 10.18 -6.56 25.14
N ALA A 47 10.22 -6.21 26.43
CA ALA A 47 9.40 -5.14 26.99
C ALA A 47 9.66 -3.80 26.28
N ALA A 48 10.92 -3.49 25.97
CA ALA A 48 11.29 -2.27 25.25
C ALA A 48 10.67 -2.18 23.84
N MET A 49 10.61 -3.31 23.11
CA MET A 49 9.96 -3.35 21.79
C MET A 49 8.45 -3.13 21.91
N LEU A 50 7.80 -3.78 22.88
CA LEU A 50 6.36 -3.65 23.09
C LEU A 50 5.95 -2.25 23.53
N GLU A 51 6.76 -1.61 24.37
CA GLU A 51 6.57 -0.22 24.76
C GLU A 51 6.76 0.73 23.56
N MET A 52 7.75 0.47 22.71
CA MET A 52 7.92 1.20 21.44
C MET A 52 6.70 1.06 20.53
N ILE A 53 6.13 -0.14 20.38
CA ILE A 53 4.92 -0.37 19.57
C ILE A 53 3.74 0.42 20.15
N ARG A 54 3.49 0.30 21.46
CA ARG A 54 2.38 1.00 22.14
C ARG A 54 2.51 2.52 22.08
N SER A 55 3.73 3.04 22.18
CA SER A 55 3.98 4.49 22.09
C SER A 55 3.93 5.04 20.67
N SER A 56 4.25 4.22 19.67
CA SER A 56 4.20 4.64 18.26
C SER A 56 2.79 4.60 17.68
N ILE A 57 1.96 3.64 18.10
CA ILE A 57 0.58 3.50 17.64
C ILE A 57 -0.33 3.23 18.84
N PRO A 58 -0.84 4.29 19.52
CA PRO A 58 -1.67 4.12 20.72
C PRO A 58 -3.05 3.53 20.41
N ASP A 59 -3.54 3.71 19.19
CA ASP A 59 -4.88 3.28 18.76
C ASP A 59 -4.93 1.81 18.28
N ALA A 60 -3.78 1.15 18.11
CA ALA A 60 -3.72 -0.22 17.61
C ALA A 60 -3.87 -1.25 18.73
N SER A 61 -4.68 -2.29 18.50
CA SER A 61 -4.73 -3.45 19.39
C SER A 61 -3.52 -4.36 19.19
N ILE A 62 -2.99 -4.93 20.27
CA ILE A 62 -1.94 -5.95 20.21
C ILE A 62 -2.56 -7.30 20.56
N THR A 63 -2.54 -8.23 19.61
CA THR A 63 -3.18 -9.55 19.73
C THR A 63 -2.14 -10.66 19.72
N ASN A 64 -2.31 -11.60 20.64
CA ASN A 64 -1.38 -12.71 20.80
C ASN A 64 -1.81 -13.92 19.97
N ILE A 65 -0.83 -14.54 19.31
CA ILE A 65 -1.03 -15.79 18.56
C ILE A 65 -0.03 -16.84 19.02
N HIS A 66 -0.52 -18.06 19.16
CA HIS A 66 0.30 -19.20 19.50
C HIS A 66 1.45 -19.44 18.50
N ARG A 67 2.67 -19.67 18.99
CA ARG A 67 3.91 -19.82 18.18
C ARG A 67 3.80 -20.86 17.06
N ARG A 68 2.95 -21.89 17.23
CA ARG A 68 2.68 -22.95 16.23
C ARG A 68 2.28 -22.42 14.84
N PHE A 69 1.67 -21.23 14.78
CA PHE A 69 1.21 -20.63 13.53
C PHE A 69 2.30 -19.88 12.77
N PHE A 70 3.45 -19.63 13.42
CA PHE A 70 4.61 -19.00 12.81
C PHE A 70 5.54 -20.08 12.24
N ASN A 71 5.27 -20.54 11.03
CA ASN A 71 6.02 -21.60 10.37
C ASN A 71 6.54 -21.12 9.00
N HIS A 72 7.83 -21.34 8.73
CA HIS A 72 8.47 -20.90 7.47
C HIS A 72 7.93 -21.66 6.26
N SER A 73 8.01 -22.99 6.27
CA SER A 73 7.64 -23.82 5.10
C SER A 73 6.18 -23.63 4.71
N LYS A 74 5.27 -23.64 5.70
CA LYS A 74 3.85 -23.36 5.47
C LYS A 74 3.61 -21.93 4.98
N GLY A 75 4.39 -20.96 5.47
CA GLY A 75 4.33 -19.58 4.99
C GLY A 75 4.69 -19.46 3.52
N ALA A 76 5.80 -20.08 3.11
CA ALA A 76 6.24 -20.09 1.71
C ALA A 76 5.22 -20.80 0.79
N GLU A 77 4.65 -21.93 1.23
CA GLU A 77 3.57 -22.62 0.51
C GLU A 77 2.33 -21.73 0.33
N LEU A 78 1.92 -21.02 1.39
CA LEU A 78 0.78 -20.09 1.32
C LEU A 78 1.04 -18.93 0.37
N VAL A 79 2.24 -18.35 0.38
CA VAL A 79 2.61 -17.29 -0.57
C VAL A 79 2.54 -17.83 -2.00
N LEU A 80 3.11 -19.01 -2.29
CA LEU A 80 3.02 -19.62 -3.62
C LEU A 80 1.59 -19.91 -4.07
N HIS A 81 0.71 -20.31 -3.14
CA HIS A 81 -0.68 -20.62 -3.44
C HIS A 81 -1.56 -19.38 -3.69
N LEU A 82 -1.33 -18.31 -2.92
CA LEU A 82 -2.17 -17.11 -2.90
C LEU A 82 -1.62 -15.97 -3.77
N ALA A 83 -0.31 -15.95 -4.06
CA ALA A 83 0.31 -14.87 -4.81
C ALA A 83 -0.10 -14.86 -6.28
N ASN A 84 -0.48 -13.68 -6.76
CA ASN A 84 -0.59 -13.43 -8.18
C ASN A 84 0.80 -13.14 -8.78
N ALA A 85 1.25 -14.01 -9.68
CA ALA A 85 2.58 -13.93 -10.29
C ALA A 85 2.81 -12.68 -11.17
N GLU A 86 1.75 -12.04 -11.70
CA GLU A 86 1.92 -10.84 -12.54
C GLU A 86 2.26 -9.58 -11.73
N VAL A 87 1.86 -9.54 -10.46
CA VAL A 87 1.91 -8.32 -9.64
C VAL A 87 2.72 -8.46 -8.36
N SER A 88 3.05 -9.70 -7.99
CA SER A 88 3.86 -9.99 -6.80
C SER A 88 5.33 -10.09 -7.17
N ASN A 89 6.23 -9.65 -6.28
CA ASN A 89 7.69 -9.70 -6.49
C ASN A 89 8.38 -10.70 -5.54
N CYS A 90 7.73 -11.83 -5.26
CA CYS A 90 8.26 -12.85 -4.35
C CYS A 90 8.98 -13.96 -5.12
N ASP A 91 10.28 -13.75 -5.35
CA ASP A 91 11.15 -14.76 -5.96
C ASP A 91 11.57 -15.84 -4.95
N SER A 92 12.24 -16.89 -5.44
CA SER A 92 12.80 -17.97 -4.61
C SER A 92 13.65 -17.46 -3.45
N ASN A 93 14.40 -16.36 -3.64
CA ASN A 93 15.21 -15.75 -2.59
C ASN A 93 14.35 -15.17 -1.46
N VAL A 94 13.22 -14.54 -1.81
CA VAL A 94 12.27 -14.01 -0.82
C VAL A 94 11.65 -15.15 -0.03
N LEU A 95 11.27 -16.25 -0.69
CA LEU A 95 10.68 -17.42 -0.04
C LEU A 95 11.62 -18.12 0.96
N GLN A 96 12.94 -17.93 0.82
CA GLN A 96 13.93 -18.46 1.77
C GLN A 96 14.06 -17.62 3.04
N LYS A 97 13.48 -16.41 3.11
CA LYS A 97 13.55 -15.53 4.29
C LYS A 97 12.67 -16.04 5.43
N GLU A 98 13.31 -16.57 6.47
CA GLU A 98 12.64 -17.35 7.51
C GLU A 98 11.64 -16.54 8.35
N PHE A 99 12.03 -15.36 8.82
CA PHE A 99 11.23 -14.59 9.76
C PHE A 99 10.03 -13.95 9.07
N CYS A 100 10.25 -13.46 7.85
CA CYS A 100 9.19 -12.90 7.03
C CYS A 100 8.12 -13.95 6.68
N MET A 101 8.52 -15.16 6.25
CA MET A 101 7.56 -16.22 5.91
C MET A 101 6.83 -16.74 7.14
N GLN A 102 7.50 -16.87 8.29
CA GLN A 102 6.86 -17.23 9.56
C GLN A 102 5.76 -16.22 9.94
N SER A 103 6.07 -14.93 9.84
CA SER A 103 5.13 -13.85 10.16
C SER A 103 3.95 -13.81 9.17
N CYS A 104 4.24 -14.03 7.88
CA CYS A 104 3.24 -14.14 6.82
C CYS A 104 2.27 -15.30 7.07
N CYS A 105 2.78 -16.49 7.44
CA CYS A 105 1.97 -17.66 7.78
C CYS A 105 0.98 -17.36 8.90
N ALA A 106 1.47 -16.77 10.01
CA ALA A 106 0.63 -16.43 11.14
C ALA A 106 -0.42 -15.39 10.77
N LEU A 107 -0.06 -14.38 9.98
CA LEU A 107 -0.97 -13.33 9.52
C LEU A 107 -2.10 -13.88 8.65
N ILE A 108 -1.78 -14.70 7.64
CA ILE A 108 -2.79 -15.29 6.76
C ILE A 108 -3.71 -16.21 7.57
N LYS A 109 -3.15 -17.06 8.43
CA LYS A 109 -3.96 -17.96 9.27
C LYS A 109 -4.84 -17.22 10.26
N TYR A 110 -4.37 -16.10 10.81
CA TYR A 110 -5.19 -15.23 11.65
C TYR A 110 -6.39 -14.68 10.87
N VAL A 111 -6.15 -14.17 9.66
CA VAL A 111 -7.22 -13.61 8.84
C VAL A 111 -8.22 -14.68 8.40
N GLU A 112 -7.74 -15.88 8.04
CA GLU A 112 -8.60 -17.01 7.68
C GLU A 112 -9.43 -17.54 8.85
N GLN A 113 -8.81 -17.74 10.02
CA GLN A 113 -9.44 -18.47 11.12
C GLN A 113 -10.17 -17.56 12.11
N ILE A 114 -9.66 -16.35 12.34
CA ILE A 114 -10.19 -15.43 13.37
C ILE A 114 -11.07 -14.36 12.72
N GLN A 115 -10.61 -13.75 11.63
CA GLN A 115 -11.41 -12.77 10.89
C GLN A 115 -12.41 -13.42 9.93
N ASN A 116 -12.34 -14.75 9.76
CA ASN A 116 -13.22 -15.55 8.90
C ASN A 116 -13.23 -15.08 7.43
N ILE A 117 -12.06 -14.69 6.92
CA ILE A 117 -11.89 -14.24 5.53
C ILE A 117 -11.07 -15.29 4.78
N VAL A 118 -11.67 -15.91 3.76
CA VAL A 118 -10.99 -16.90 2.93
C VAL A 118 -10.56 -16.31 1.59
N PHE A 119 -9.29 -16.55 1.25
CA PHE A 119 -8.68 -16.05 0.03
C PHE A 119 -8.79 -17.04 -1.12
N ALA A 120 -9.17 -16.56 -2.30
CA ALA A 120 -9.05 -17.35 -3.52
C ALA A 120 -7.57 -17.53 -3.93
N SER A 121 -7.27 -18.63 -4.62
CA SER A 121 -5.92 -18.87 -5.14
C SER A 121 -5.51 -17.77 -6.12
N LYS A 122 -4.24 -17.33 -6.04
CA LYS A 122 -3.67 -16.25 -6.86
C LYS A 122 -4.42 -14.90 -6.76
N ALA A 123 -5.10 -14.64 -5.65
CA ALA A 123 -5.88 -13.40 -5.45
C ALA A 123 -5.08 -12.28 -4.77
N LEU A 124 -4.03 -12.60 -4.01
CA LEU A 124 -3.29 -11.63 -3.22
C LEU A 124 -2.05 -11.12 -3.96
N ARG A 125 -1.73 -9.85 -3.73
CA ARG A 125 -0.47 -9.24 -4.18
C ARG A 125 0.53 -9.23 -3.04
N PHE A 126 1.61 -9.98 -3.19
CA PHE A 126 2.71 -9.98 -2.22
C PHE A 126 3.84 -9.06 -2.70
N LEU A 127 4.20 -8.09 -1.87
CA LEU A 127 5.31 -7.18 -2.12
C LEU A 127 6.39 -7.34 -1.06
N TYR A 128 7.51 -7.92 -1.44
CA TYR A 128 8.74 -7.83 -0.65
C TYR A 128 9.41 -6.48 -0.89
N ARG A 129 9.70 -5.75 0.19
CA ARG A 129 10.52 -4.54 0.16
C ARG A 129 11.66 -4.70 1.14
N ASP A 130 12.87 -4.43 0.67
CA ASP A 130 13.98 -4.29 1.58
C ASP A 130 13.95 -2.91 2.26
N ILE A 131 14.34 -2.86 3.53
CA ILE A 131 14.34 -1.59 4.29
C ILE A 131 15.65 -0.83 4.07
N GLU A 132 16.70 -1.49 3.59
CA GLU A 132 17.99 -0.83 3.32
C GLU A 132 17.88 0.30 2.28
N GLU A 133 16.90 0.23 1.37
CA GLU A 133 16.62 1.29 0.39
C GLU A 133 15.74 2.43 0.94
N MET A 134 15.32 2.38 2.21
CA MET A 134 14.48 3.41 2.81
C MET A 134 15.32 4.52 3.43
N CYS A 135 15.11 5.75 2.94
CA CYS A 135 15.66 6.94 3.57
C CYS A 135 14.98 7.18 4.93
N LEU A 136 15.69 6.91 6.01
CA LEU A 136 15.28 7.28 7.36
C LEU A 136 15.56 8.78 7.54
N LEU A 137 14.55 9.66 7.46
CA LEU A 137 14.76 11.08 7.76
C LEU A 137 15.12 11.26 9.24
N GLY A 138 16.38 11.62 9.50
CA GLY A 138 16.96 11.91 10.82
C GLY A 138 17.60 13.30 10.86
N LYS A 139 18.15 13.69 12.02
CA LYS A 139 18.95 14.91 12.17
C LYS A 139 20.05 14.93 11.11
N LEU A 140 20.06 15.97 10.27
CA LEU A 140 21.20 16.31 9.44
C LEU A 140 22.33 16.73 10.40
N PHE A 141 23.18 15.78 10.79
CA PHE A 141 24.46 16.14 11.38
C PHE A 141 25.30 16.70 10.23
N LEU A 142 25.12 17.99 9.94
CA LEU A 142 26.14 18.76 9.23
C LEU A 142 27.37 18.69 10.13
N VAL A 143 28.23 17.71 9.88
CA VAL A 143 29.60 17.77 10.37
C VAL A 143 30.17 19.00 9.68
N SER A 144 30.18 20.13 10.40
CA SER A 144 30.92 21.31 10.05
C SER A 144 32.41 20.97 10.15
N SER A 145 32.91 20.19 9.20
CA SER A 145 34.33 19.88 9.00
C SER A 145 34.50 19.34 7.59
N PHE A 146 34.74 20.30 6.70
CA PHE A 146 35.65 20.27 5.56
C PHE A 146 36.41 18.95 5.31
N THR A 147 36.55 18.62 4.02
CA THR A 147 37.42 17.59 3.38
C THR A 147 37.09 16.11 3.59
N LEU A 148 36.44 15.48 2.59
CA LEU A 148 37.12 14.70 1.53
C LEU A 148 36.09 13.96 0.65
N THR A 149 36.25 14.14 -0.65
CA THR A 149 35.71 13.34 -1.74
C THR A 149 35.94 11.85 -1.48
N PHE A 150 34.89 11.04 -1.21
CA PHE A 150 34.88 9.59 -1.48
C PHE A 150 33.46 9.03 -1.34
N SER A 151 32.93 8.48 -2.44
CA SER A 151 31.77 7.58 -2.58
C SER A 151 30.41 8.03 -2.02
N LEU A 152 29.54 8.51 -2.93
CA LEU A 152 28.14 8.88 -2.72
C LEU A 152 27.18 7.70 -2.40
N SER A 153 27.67 6.57 -1.88
CA SER A 153 26.90 5.33 -1.75
C SER A 153 26.47 4.96 -0.33
N ILE A 154 26.81 5.73 0.71
CA ILE A 154 26.45 5.40 2.10
C ILE A 154 26.14 6.67 2.90
N LEU A 155 25.11 7.43 2.51
CA LEU A 155 24.45 8.31 3.47
C LEU A 155 23.39 7.49 4.22
N SER A 156 23.86 6.57 5.06
CA SER A 156 23.02 5.99 6.11
C SER A 156 22.74 7.12 7.09
N ILE A 157 21.56 7.72 6.97
CA ILE A 157 21.10 8.79 7.85
C ILE A 157 20.94 8.19 9.25
N VAL A 158 21.85 8.58 10.14
CA VAL A 158 21.90 8.10 11.52
C VAL A 158 20.72 8.69 12.30
N SER A 159 20.12 7.80 13.08
CA SER A 159 18.84 7.86 13.77
C SER A 159 18.63 9.03 14.74
N ASP A 160 17.52 9.75 14.56
CA ASP A 160 16.73 10.28 15.67
C ASP A 160 15.26 10.42 15.20
N VAL A 161 14.36 9.51 15.62
CA VAL A 161 12.94 9.46 15.20
C VAL A 161 12.15 10.70 15.68
N GLY A 162 12.78 11.58 16.48
CA GLY A 162 12.25 12.92 16.79
C GLY A 162 12.17 13.86 15.59
N SER A 163 12.83 13.56 14.45
CA SER A 163 12.85 14.45 13.28
C SER A 163 11.50 14.59 12.58
N TRP A 164 10.64 13.56 12.57
CA TRP A 164 9.33 13.62 11.90
C TRP A 164 8.36 14.61 12.54
N ASN A 165 8.34 14.64 13.88
CA ASN A 165 7.59 15.64 14.65
C ASN A 165 8.22 17.02 14.53
N ASN A 166 9.56 17.11 14.39
CA ASN A 166 10.26 18.38 14.25
C ASN A 166 10.14 19.00 12.84
N LEU A 167 9.98 18.17 11.80
CA LEU A 167 9.73 18.58 10.42
C LEU A 167 8.23 18.70 10.11
N GLU A 168 7.35 18.37 11.08
CA GLU A 168 5.89 18.40 10.98
C GLU A 168 5.36 17.73 9.70
N ILE A 169 6.02 16.67 9.23
CA ILE A 169 5.68 16.03 7.94
C ILE A 169 4.29 15.41 8.00
N VAL A 170 4.01 14.72 9.11
CA VAL A 170 2.71 14.18 9.46
C VAL A 170 2.51 14.39 10.96
N ASN A 171 1.47 15.12 11.35
CA ASN A 171 1.12 15.30 12.75
C ASN A 171 0.02 14.29 13.15
N THR A 172 0.30 13.47 14.15
CA THR A 172 -0.66 12.54 14.76
C THR A 172 -1.61 13.22 15.74
N ASP A 173 -1.28 14.44 16.21
CA ASP A 173 -2.18 15.21 17.06
C ASP A 173 -3.22 15.96 16.19
N PRO A 174 -4.53 15.67 16.31
CA PRO A 174 -5.58 16.32 15.53
C PRO A 174 -5.63 17.84 15.75
N LYS A 175 -5.11 18.36 16.87
CA LYS A 175 -5.03 19.80 17.13
C LYS A 175 -3.91 20.50 16.37
N LYS A 176 -2.86 19.77 15.97
CA LYS A 176 -1.69 20.27 15.19
C LYS A 176 -1.66 19.78 13.74
N ALA A 177 -2.56 18.85 13.37
CA ALA A 177 -2.67 18.32 12.02
C ALA A 177 -2.80 19.42 10.95
N ARG A 178 -3.48 20.52 11.26
CA ARG A 178 -3.69 21.68 10.35
C ARG A 178 -2.41 22.36 9.85
N ASN A 179 -1.28 22.20 10.54
CA ASN A 179 0.00 22.82 10.16
C ASN A 179 1.00 21.83 9.58
N SER A 180 0.61 20.57 9.34
CA SER A 180 1.54 19.57 8.80
C SER A 180 1.83 19.79 7.32
N LEU A 181 3.05 19.47 6.88
CA LEU A 181 3.45 19.56 5.47
C LEU A 181 2.47 18.79 4.58
N LEU A 182 2.07 17.60 4.99
CA LEU A 182 1.08 16.79 4.27
C LEU A 182 -0.23 17.55 4.03
N THR A 183 -0.78 18.23 5.04
CA THR A 183 -2.03 18.99 4.89
C THR A 183 -1.86 20.19 3.96
N VAL A 184 -0.67 20.77 3.86
CA VAL A 184 -0.40 21.91 2.96
C VAL A 184 -0.23 21.48 1.51
N ILE A 185 0.37 20.30 1.27
CA ILE A 185 0.69 19.84 -0.10
C ILE A 185 -0.36 18.88 -0.69
N ASP A 186 -1.24 18.31 0.14
CA ASP A 186 -2.21 17.31 -0.31
C ASP A 186 -3.39 17.94 -1.06
N GLU A 187 -3.17 18.19 -2.35
CA GLU A 187 -4.16 18.61 -3.34
C GLU A 187 -4.66 17.42 -4.19
N THR A 188 -4.57 16.20 -3.64
CA THR A 188 -4.95 14.97 -4.34
C THR A 188 -6.46 14.75 -4.32
N LEU A 189 -7.02 14.31 -5.45
CA LEU A 189 -8.47 14.11 -5.61
C LEU A 189 -8.93 12.70 -5.24
N THR A 190 -7.99 11.78 -5.04
CA THR A 190 -8.31 10.38 -4.73
C THR A 190 -7.65 9.99 -3.41
N SER A 191 -8.35 9.20 -2.61
CA SER A 191 -7.79 8.62 -1.37
C SER A 191 -6.55 7.77 -1.62
N GLY A 192 -6.43 7.14 -2.79
CA GLY A 192 -5.23 6.44 -3.25
C GLY A 192 -4.06 7.39 -3.46
N GLY A 193 -4.32 8.56 -4.06
CA GLY A 193 -3.34 9.63 -4.24
C GLY A 193 -2.83 10.18 -2.91
N SER A 194 -3.73 10.53 -1.99
CA SER A 194 -3.35 11.05 -0.66
C SER A 194 -2.49 10.06 0.12
N ARG A 195 -2.87 8.77 0.14
CA ARG A 195 -2.06 7.70 0.76
C ARG A 195 -0.71 7.52 0.08
N LEU A 196 -0.65 7.57 -1.25
CA LEU A 196 0.61 7.45 -1.98
C LEU A 196 1.52 8.66 -1.71
N LEU A 197 0.97 9.87 -1.67
CA LEU A 197 1.69 11.10 -1.34
C LEU A 197 2.28 11.01 0.07
N ARG A 198 1.45 10.64 1.05
CA ARG A 198 1.91 10.40 2.42
C ARG A 198 3.01 9.35 2.48
N SER A 199 2.86 8.21 1.79
CA SER A 199 3.89 7.17 1.74
C SER A 199 5.19 7.68 1.13
N ASN A 200 5.13 8.51 0.09
CA ASN A 200 6.32 9.10 -0.53
C ASN A 200 7.02 10.13 0.38
N LEU A 201 6.27 10.87 1.20
CA LEU A 201 6.82 11.80 2.18
C LEU A 201 7.49 11.08 3.36
N LEU A 202 6.84 10.02 3.85
CA LEU A 202 7.36 9.21 4.96
C LEU A 202 8.50 8.28 4.54
N GLN A 203 8.63 8.00 3.25
CA GLN A 203 9.67 7.16 2.70
C GLN A 203 10.13 7.73 1.35
N PRO A 204 10.97 8.78 1.36
CA PRO A 204 11.51 9.33 0.13
C PRO A 204 12.43 8.29 -0.55
N SER A 205 12.38 8.28 -1.88
CA SER A 205 13.24 7.41 -2.70
C SER A 205 14.68 7.87 -2.58
N THR A 206 15.62 6.93 -2.46
CA THR A 206 17.07 7.17 -2.57
C THR A 206 17.62 6.89 -3.96
N ASN A 207 16.82 6.23 -4.81
CA ASN A 207 17.20 5.90 -6.17
C ASN A 207 17.06 7.13 -7.10
N GLU A 208 18.19 7.57 -7.66
CA GLU A 208 18.30 8.71 -8.57
C GLU A 208 17.40 8.55 -9.80
N ASP A 209 17.40 7.38 -10.45
CA ASP A 209 16.56 7.12 -11.64
C ASP A 209 15.07 7.28 -11.34
N VAL A 210 14.63 6.94 -10.12
CA VAL A 210 13.24 7.08 -9.69
C VAL A 210 12.90 8.54 -9.42
N ILE A 211 13.85 9.29 -8.86
CA ILE A 211 13.68 10.72 -8.58
C ILE A 211 13.59 11.50 -9.89
N GLU A 212 14.53 11.30 -10.80
CA GLU A 212 14.57 11.97 -12.11
C GLU A 212 13.31 11.67 -12.92
N GLN A 213 12.87 10.41 -12.99
CA GLN A 213 11.62 10.06 -13.67
C GLN A 213 10.38 10.73 -13.08
N ARG A 214 10.37 11.01 -11.77
CA ARG A 214 9.28 11.76 -11.11
C ARG A 214 9.36 13.24 -11.44
N LEU A 215 10.56 13.82 -11.45
CA LEU A 215 10.78 15.22 -11.80
C LEU A 215 10.41 15.49 -13.27
N ASP A 216 10.85 14.64 -14.19
CA ASP A 216 10.46 14.68 -15.61
C ASP A 216 8.93 14.69 -15.78
N ALA A 217 8.24 13.82 -15.05
CA ALA A 217 6.79 13.72 -15.11
C ALA A 217 6.11 15.01 -14.61
N VAL A 218 6.64 15.62 -13.55
CA VAL A 218 6.14 16.88 -13.01
C VAL A 218 6.39 18.03 -13.98
N GLU A 219 7.60 18.13 -14.55
CA GLU A 219 7.94 19.16 -15.53
C GLU A 219 7.01 19.09 -16.75
N GLU A 220 6.76 17.89 -17.28
CA GLU A 220 5.87 17.71 -18.42
C GLU A 220 4.41 18.08 -18.10
N LEU A 221 3.95 17.81 -16.88
CA LEU A 221 2.61 18.20 -16.41
C LEU A 221 2.50 19.72 -16.22
N VAL A 222 3.52 20.37 -15.64
CA VAL A 222 3.56 21.83 -15.45
C VAL A 222 3.55 22.57 -16.78
N ASN A 223 4.23 22.03 -17.80
CA ASN A 223 4.24 22.58 -19.15
C ASN A 223 2.91 22.41 -19.91
N ASN A 224 1.98 21.58 -19.41
CA ASN A 224 0.69 21.28 -20.06
C ASN A 224 -0.52 21.49 -19.11
N PRO A 225 -0.76 22.72 -18.61
CA PRO A 225 -1.75 22.97 -17.56
C PRO A 225 -3.18 22.60 -17.97
N HIS A 226 -3.54 22.78 -19.24
CA HIS A 226 -4.87 22.41 -19.75
C HIS A 226 -5.12 20.89 -19.71
N VAL A 227 -4.09 20.06 -19.89
CA VAL A 227 -4.22 18.59 -19.77
C VAL A 227 -4.35 18.20 -18.31
N VAL A 228 -3.60 18.85 -17.41
CA VAL A 228 -3.72 18.64 -15.96
C VAL A 228 -5.12 18.92 -15.46
N GLU A 229 -5.75 20.02 -15.88
CA GLU A 229 -7.12 20.35 -15.48
C GLU A 229 -8.13 19.29 -15.94
N LYS A 230 -8.01 18.81 -17.19
CA LYS A 230 -8.83 17.71 -17.69
C LYS A 230 -8.60 16.42 -16.90
N LEU A 231 -7.35 16.10 -16.58
CA LEU A 231 -7.01 14.92 -15.77
C LEU A 231 -7.60 15.04 -14.36
N ARG A 232 -7.54 16.22 -13.75
CA ARG A 232 -8.16 16.50 -12.44
C ARG A 232 -9.67 16.29 -12.49
N GLN A 233 -10.36 16.84 -13.48
CA GLN A 233 -11.82 16.61 -13.65
C GLN A 233 -12.17 15.13 -13.86
N LEU A 234 -11.34 14.38 -14.59
CA LEU A 234 -11.55 12.95 -14.76
C LEU A 234 -11.32 12.18 -13.45
N LEU A 235 -10.27 12.52 -12.69
CA LEU A 235 -9.94 11.89 -11.42
C LEU A 235 -10.95 12.21 -10.32
N ASP A 236 -11.51 13.42 -10.29
CA ASP A 236 -12.59 13.79 -9.37
C ASP A 236 -13.84 12.91 -9.58
N ASN A 237 -14.11 12.55 -10.84
CA ASN A 237 -15.19 11.64 -11.19
C ASN A 237 -14.88 10.15 -10.93
N THR A 238 -13.67 9.81 -10.49
CA THR A 238 -13.34 8.43 -10.10
C THR A 238 -13.82 8.12 -8.68
N CYS A 239 -14.53 7.01 -8.53
CA CYS A 239 -14.87 6.51 -7.20
C CYS A 239 -13.72 5.70 -6.60
N ASN A 240 -13.59 5.74 -5.28
CA ASN A 240 -12.58 4.97 -4.55
C ASN A 240 -12.77 3.45 -4.74
N LEU A 241 -11.69 2.76 -5.13
CA LEU A 241 -11.63 1.30 -5.37
C LEU A 241 -11.20 0.48 -4.15
N ASP A 242 -10.98 1.11 -2.99
CA ASP A 242 -10.47 0.47 -1.77
C ASP A 242 -11.27 -0.71 -1.21
N HIS A 243 -12.40 -1.09 -1.79
CA HIS A 243 -13.15 -2.27 -1.38
C HIS A 243 -13.58 -3.14 -2.55
N PHE A 244 -13.14 -2.79 -3.75
CA PHE A 244 -13.45 -3.55 -4.95
C PHE A 244 -12.71 -4.89 -4.94
N PHE A 245 -11.44 -4.91 -4.52
CA PHE A 245 -10.66 -6.13 -4.49
C PHE A 245 -11.21 -7.17 -3.51
N ASN A 246 -11.83 -6.73 -2.39
CA ASN A 246 -12.50 -7.61 -1.44
C ASN A 246 -13.55 -8.51 -2.12
N VAL A 247 -14.21 -8.04 -3.19
CA VAL A 247 -15.19 -8.85 -3.94
C VAL A 247 -14.57 -10.10 -4.57
N PHE A 248 -13.31 -10.03 -5.00
CA PHE A 248 -12.61 -11.14 -5.68
C PHE A 248 -11.76 -11.95 -4.72
N VAL A 249 -11.33 -11.29 -3.64
CA VAL A 249 -10.34 -11.81 -2.72
C VAL A 249 -11.04 -12.54 -1.58
N GLU A 250 -12.18 -12.06 -1.12
CA GLU A 250 -12.99 -12.72 -0.09
C GLU A 250 -13.97 -13.69 -0.76
N SER A 251 -13.82 -14.99 -0.54
CA SER A 251 -14.86 -15.97 -0.88
C SER A 251 -15.93 -15.93 0.21
N PRO A 252 -17.16 -15.40 -0.06
CA PRO A 252 -18.17 -15.27 0.98
C PRO A 252 -18.59 -16.65 1.48
N HIS A 253 -18.44 -16.89 2.79
CA HIS A 253 -18.93 -18.11 3.43
C HIS A 253 -20.46 -18.15 3.56
N GLU A 254 -21.14 -17.00 3.52
CA GLU A 254 -22.60 -16.91 3.57
C GLU A 254 -23.15 -15.97 2.49
N HIS A 255 -24.06 -16.50 1.65
CA HIS A 255 -24.77 -15.74 0.64
C HIS A 255 -25.93 -14.96 1.28
N THR A 256 -25.64 -13.81 1.87
CA THR A 256 -26.68 -12.90 2.39
C THR A 256 -27.09 -11.85 1.35
N LEU A 257 -28.31 -11.30 1.48
CA LEU A 257 -28.78 -10.18 0.64
C LEU A 257 -27.83 -8.97 0.71
N ARG A 258 -27.24 -8.71 1.88
CA ARG A 258 -26.25 -7.64 2.07
C ARG A 258 -24.99 -7.86 1.26
N THR A 259 -24.53 -9.10 1.17
CA THR A 259 -23.37 -9.50 0.35
C THR A 259 -23.66 -9.25 -1.12
N ALA A 260 -24.86 -9.62 -1.59
CA ALA A 260 -25.29 -9.38 -2.97
C ALA A 260 -25.36 -7.87 -3.30
N ASP A 261 -25.96 -7.06 -2.43
CA ASP A 261 -26.04 -5.60 -2.61
C ASP A 261 -24.66 -4.93 -2.62
N PHE A 262 -23.76 -5.41 -1.76
CA PHE A 262 -22.37 -4.96 -1.74
C PHE A 262 -21.67 -5.27 -3.07
N HIS A 263 -21.77 -6.51 -3.57
CA HIS A 263 -21.18 -6.90 -4.86
C HIS A 263 -21.75 -6.08 -6.03
N VAL A 264 -23.07 -5.87 -6.06
CA VAL A 264 -23.73 -5.03 -7.08
C VAL A 264 -23.21 -3.59 -7.01
N THR A 265 -23.06 -3.04 -5.81
CA THR A 265 -22.52 -1.67 -5.62
C THR A 265 -21.08 -1.57 -6.10
N GLN A 266 -20.22 -2.54 -5.78
CA GLN A 266 -18.83 -2.56 -6.25
C GLN A 266 -18.74 -2.74 -7.77
N LEU A 267 -19.60 -3.55 -8.37
CA LEU A 267 -19.71 -3.71 -9.82
C LEU A 267 -20.14 -2.40 -10.51
N LEU A 268 -21.10 -1.66 -9.94
CA LEU A 268 -21.50 -0.35 -10.44
C LEU A 268 -20.36 0.69 -10.35
N ARG A 269 -19.55 0.64 -9.29
CA ARG A 269 -18.33 1.46 -9.16
C ARG A 269 -17.32 1.13 -10.24
N LEU A 270 -17.07 -0.15 -10.51
CA LEU A 270 -16.21 -0.59 -11.61
C LEU A 270 -16.70 -0.04 -12.95
N LYS A 271 -18.00 -0.11 -13.23
CA LYS A 271 -18.58 0.44 -14.48
C LYS A 271 -18.26 1.93 -14.64
N ARG A 272 -18.37 2.74 -13.57
CA ARG A 272 -18.02 4.17 -13.62
C ARG A 272 -16.56 4.38 -13.98
N ILE A 273 -15.66 3.58 -13.41
CA ILE A 273 -14.23 3.69 -13.67
C ILE A 273 -13.89 3.26 -15.10
N LEU A 274 -14.47 2.16 -15.59
CA LEU A 274 -14.31 1.73 -16.98
C LEU A 274 -14.77 2.79 -18.00
N ALA A 275 -15.69 3.67 -17.62
CA ALA A 275 -16.10 4.80 -18.45
C ALA A 275 -15.08 5.95 -18.47
N VAL A 276 -14.28 6.11 -17.41
CA VAL A 276 -13.22 7.14 -17.30
C VAL A 276 -11.92 6.72 -18.01
N ILE A 277 -11.68 5.43 -18.20
CA ILE A 277 -10.43 4.94 -18.83
C ILE A 277 -10.22 5.46 -20.27
N PRO A 278 -11.20 5.46 -21.20
CA PRO A 278 -10.99 5.96 -22.55
C PRO A 278 -10.54 7.43 -22.64
N PRO A 279 -11.20 8.41 -21.99
CA PRO A 279 -10.72 9.80 -22.01
C PRO A 279 -9.36 9.94 -21.30
N LEU A 280 -9.10 9.13 -20.27
CA LEU A 280 -7.79 9.09 -19.62
C LEU A 280 -6.67 8.63 -20.57
N ARG A 281 -6.91 7.57 -21.36
CA ARG A 281 -5.98 7.10 -22.41
C ARG A 281 -5.69 8.19 -23.44
N GLN A 282 -6.70 8.92 -23.89
CA GLN A 282 -6.54 9.98 -24.90
C GLN A 282 -5.67 11.12 -24.38
N ASN A 283 -5.91 11.57 -23.14
CA ASN A 283 -5.14 12.65 -22.54
C ASN A 283 -3.70 12.23 -22.21
N LEU A 284 -3.47 10.96 -21.85
CA LEU A 284 -2.14 10.44 -21.50
C LEU A 284 -1.27 10.07 -22.71
N LYS A 285 -1.83 10.01 -23.93
CA LYS A 285 -1.12 9.58 -25.14
C LYS A 285 0.00 10.53 -25.57
N ASN A 286 -0.12 11.80 -25.22
CA ASN A 286 0.79 12.86 -25.68
C ASN A 286 2.03 13.02 -24.78
N PHE A 287 2.06 12.37 -23.62
CA PHE A 287 3.20 12.46 -22.69
C PHE A 287 4.34 11.53 -23.12
N LYS A 288 5.57 12.03 -23.02
CA LYS A 288 6.80 11.35 -23.41
C LYS A 288 7.58 10.81 -22.21
N CYS A 289 7.32 11.32 -21.00
CA CYS A 289 8.00 10.86 -19.80
C CYS A 289 7.84 9.34 -19.61
N LYS A 290 8.93 8.67 -19.19
CA LYS A 290 8.97 7.22 -18.97
C LYS A 290 7.93 6.75 -17.95
N LEU A 291 7.71 7.52 -16.88
CA LEU A 291 6.75 7.18 -15.84
C LEU A 291 5.30 7.22 -16.39
N LEU A 292 4.92 8.31 -17.07
CA LEU A 292 3.58 8.48 -17.61
C LEU A 292 3.28 7.53 -18.78
N SER A 293 4.27 7.30 -19.65
CA SER A 293 4.16 6.32 -20.74
C SER A 293 3.98 4.89 -20.23
N THR A 294 4.71 4.50 -19.18
CA THR A 294 4.51 3.19 -18.52
C THR A 294 3.09 3.06 -17.97
N LYS A 295 2.57 4.10 -17.30
CA LYS A 295 1.18 4.10 -16.78
C LYS A 295 0.14 4.09 -17.90
N SER A 296 0.38 4.81 -18.99
CA SER A 296 -0.45 4.80 -20.20
C SER A 296 -0.47 3.41 -20.86
N GLY A 297 0.67 2.71 -20.87
CA GLY A 297 0.79 1.33 -21.31
C GLY A 297 -0.09 0.37 -20.50
N LEU A 298 -0.04 0.47 -19.16
CA LEU A 298 -0.91 -0.32 -18.27
C LEU A 298 -2.40 -0.04 -18.51
N LEU A 299 -2.76 1.22 -18.76
CA LEU A 299 -4.15 1.58 -19.08
C LEU A 299 -4.60 1.05 -20.43
N SER A 300 -3.67 0.77 -21.35
CA SER A 300 -3.95 0.29 -22.71
C SER A 300 -4.03 -1.24 -22.81
N ASP A 301 -4.04 -1.94 -21.67
CA ASP A 301 -4.20 -3.39 -21.62
C ASP A 301 -5.55 -3.81 -22.24
N GLY A 302 -5.49 -4.72 -23.21
CA GLY A 302 -6.67 -5.24 -23.91
C GLY A 302 -7.66 -5.97 -22.99
N ARG A 303 -7.21 -6.45 -21.83
CA ARG A 303 -8.10 -7.04 -20.80
C ARG A 303 -9.16 -6.03 -20.32
N ILE A 304 -8.82 -4.75 -20.26
CA ILE A 304 -9.77 -3.70 -19.86
C ILE A 304 -10.89 -3.58 -20.89
N ASP A 305 -10.56 -3.69 -22.19
CA ASP A 305 -11.52 -3.62 -23.28
C ASP A 305 -12.39 -4.88 -23.32
N THR A 306 -11.84 -6.06 -23.03
CA THR A 306 -12.60 -7.30 -22.83
C THR A 306 -13.58 -7.18 -21.65
N ILE A 307 -13.13 -6.65 -20.52
CA ILE A 307 -14.02 -6.43 -19.37
C ILE A 307 -15.14 -5.47 -19.77
N LYS A 308 -14.80 -4.36 -20.44
CA LYS A 308 -15.78 -3.39 -20.92
C LYS A 308 -16.78 -3.99 -21.91
N SER A 309 -16.36 -4.90 -22.79
CA SER A 309 -17.26 -5.57 -23.73
C SER A 309 -18.16 -6.60 -23.03
N CYS A 310 -17.69 -7.28 -21.99
CA CYS A 310 -18.55 -8.12 -21.15
C CYS A 310 -19.69 -7.32 -20.51
N TRP A 311 -19.43 -6.06 -20.14
CA TRP A 311 -20.43 -5.14 -19.58
C TRP A 311 -21.45 -4.58 -20.58
N THR A 312 -21.15 -4.64 -21.89
CA THR A 312 -22.09 -4.24 -22.95
C THR A 312 -23.08 -5.34 -23.32
N ASN A 313 -22.94 -6.56 -22.79
CA ASN A 313 -23.93 -7.61 -22.97
C ASN A 313 -25.24 -7.25 -22.22
N ASP A 314 -26.36 -7.29 -22.95
CA ASP A 314 -27.70 -6.94 -22.45
C ASP A 314 -28.13 -7.74 -21.21
N SER A 315 -27.60 -8.95 -21.02
CA SER A 315 -27.92 -9.81 -19.87
C SER A 315 -27.52 -9.19 -18.53
N ILE A 316 -26.35 -8.56 -18.43
CA ILE A 316 -25.87 -7.93 -17.19
C ILE A 316 -26.61 -6.64 -16.91
N GLN A 317 -26.91 -5.86 -17.95
CA GLN A 317 -27.70 -4.63 -17.81
C GLN A 317 -29.13 -4.93 -17.37
N THR A 318 -29.74 -5.96 -17.97
CA THR A 318 -31.10 -6.40 -17.62
C THR A 318 -31.15 -6.95 -16.19
N ALA A 319 -30.14 -7.72 -15.77
CA ALA A 319 -30.03 -8.22 -14.40
C ALA A 319 -29.86 -7.10 -13.36
N LEU A 320 -29.05 -6.08 -13.66
CA LEU A 320 -28.87 -4.90 -12.78
C LEU A 320 -30.12 -4.01 -12.72
N LEU A 321 -30.84 -3.87 -13.83
CA LEU A 321 -32.13 -3.16 -13.88
C LEU A 321 -33.22 -3.92 -13.12
N ALA A 322 -33.23 -5.25 -13.19
CA ALA A 322 -34.13 -6.10 -12.42
C ALA A 322 -33.83 -6.01 -10.91
N ALA A 323 -32.55 -6.03 -10.51
CA ALA A 323 -32.14 -5.89 -9.11
C ALA A 323 -32.54 -4.53 -8.50
N LYS A 324 -32.50 -3.44 -9.29
CA LYS A 324 -32.96 -2.11 -8.83
C LYS A 324 -34.48 -1.98 -8.66
N LYS A 325 -35.28 -2.87 -9.24
CA LYS A 325 -36.76 -2.83 -9.16
C LYS A 325 -37.34 -3.55 -7.93
N VAL A 326 -36.49 -4.15 -7.09
CA VAL A 326 -36.91 -4.90 -5.90
C VAL A 326 -36.86 -4.04 -4.61
N HIS A 327 -36.58 -2.74 -4.73
CA HIS A 327 -36.79 -1.73 -3.69
C HIS A 327 -37.99 -0.85 -4.03
#